data_AF-A0A1B6HHE8-F1
#
_entry.id   AF-A0A1B6HHE8-F1
#
_cell.length_a   1.000
_cell.length_b   1.000
_cell.length_c   1.000
_cell.angle_alpha   90.00
_cell.angle_beta   90.00
_cell.angle_gamma   90.00
#
_symmetry.space_group_name_H-M   'P 1'
#
loop_
_entity.id
_entity.type
_entity.pdbx_description
1 polymer ?
#
loop_
_entity_poly.entity_id
_entity_poly.type
_entity_poly.pdbx_seq_one_letter_code
_entity_poly.pdbx_strand_id
1 'polypeptide(L)'
;MAIYVILKRRDFRLCIIVTLILIPVAIAFVVINFSITDGQSSPSAGNNNATNSTGPTVPATLQFLIVASRHGNRPPLDSFPTWGYPKNDTDVWPYGPDSLTNLGRVKTYRLGAKLRTLYDGFLDQLYYPKDFLMYSTVTDRTLQSAEGILAGLFPPVGFQVWNS
;
A
#
# COMPACT_ATOMS: atom_id res chain seq x y z
N MET A 1 -2.62 -14.17 -11.60
CA MET A 1 -2.53 -13.70 -10.19
C MET A 1 -1.03 -13.72 -9.90
N ALA A 2 -0.36 -12.71 -9.34
CA ALA A 2 -0.79 -11.62 -8.47
C ALA A 2 -0.19 -10.26 -8.89
N ILE A 3 -0.77 -9.20 -8.34
CA ILE A 3 -0.24 -7.84 -8.32
C ILE A 3 0.14 -7.56 -6.87
N TYR A 4 1.40 -7.24 -6.59
CA TYR A 4 1.88 -6.91 -5.26
C TYR A 4 2.24 -5.44 -5.20
N VAL A 5 1.57 -4.73 -4.31
CA VAL A 5 1.92 -3.36 -3.94
C VAL A 5 2.68 -3.45 -2.62
N ILE A 6 3.94 -3.04 -2.59
CA ILE A 6 4.73 -2.95 -1.36
C ILE A 6 4.90 -1.46 -1.07
N LEU A 7 4.23 -1.01 -0.01
CA LEU A 7 4.09 0.39 0.35
C LEU A 7 4.91 0.69 1.60
N LYS A 8 5.86 1.61 1.41
CA LYS A 8 6.63 2.37 2.41
C LYS A 8 7.36 1.54 3.45
N ARG A 9 8.68 1.58 3.32
CA ARG A 9 9.65 1.12 4.29
C ARG A 9 10.20 2.35 5.02
N ARG A 10 9.48 2.87 6.02
CA ARG A 10 10.01 3.98 6.82
C ARG A 10 11.12 3.41 7.70
N ASP A 11 12.36 3.58 7.25
CA ASP A 11 13.61 3.37 7.97
C ASP A 11 13.71 2.14 8.87
N PHE A 12 13.15 0.99 8.48
CA PHE A 12 13.29 -0.26 9.24
C PHE A 12 14.75 -0.58 9.58
N ARG A 13 15.68 -0.17 8.71
CA ARG A 13 17.13 -0.30 8.93
C ARG A 13 17.63 0.65 10.03
N LEU A 14 17.19 1.92 10.04
CA LEU A 14 17.56 2.86 11.10
C LEU A 14 16.92 2.48 12.41
N CYS A 15 15.63 2.10 12.43
CA CYS A 15 14.96 1.61 13.63
C CYS A 15 15.65 0.35 14.18
N ILE A 16 16.02 -0.62 13.35
CA ILE A 16 16.79 -1.79 13.81
C ILE A 16 18.13 -1.37 14.38
N ILE A 17 18.93 -0.57 13.66
CA ILE A 17 20.25 -0.13 14.12
C ILE A 17 20.15 0.66 15.43
N VAL A 18 19.19 1.58 15.52
CA VAL A 18 18.91 2.37 16.71
C VAL A 18 18.45 1.47 17.86
N THR A 19 17.58 0.48 17.63
CA THR A 19 17.19 -0.47 18.69
C THR A 19 18.34 -1.36 19.14
N LEU A 20 19.17 -1.86 18.22
CA LEU A 20 20.34 -2.69 18.54
C LEU A 20 21.43 -1.92 19.29
N ILE A 21 21.48 -0.59 19.19
CA ILE A 21 22.46 0.24 19.91
C ILE A 21 21.84 0.78 21.22
N LEU A 22 20.63 1.32 21.20
CA LEU A 22 20.02 1.97 22.36
C LEU A 22 19.54 0.97 23.42
N ILE A 23 19.05 -0.21 23.05
CA ILE A 23 18.60 -1.23 24.01
C ILE A 23 19.77 -1.74 24.89
N PRO A 24 20.93 -2.18 24.34
CA PRO A 24 22.04 -2.60 25.19
C PRO A 24 22.66 -1.46 25.99
N VAL A 25 22.69 -0.22 25.46
CA VAL A 25 23.15 0.95 26.22
C VAL A 25 22.21 1.26 27.39
N ALA A 26 20.89 1.20 27.17
CA ALA A 26 19.90 1.39 28.23
C ALA A 26 19.95 0.27 29.27
N ILE A 27 20.14 -0.99 28.86
CA ILE A 27 20.33 -2.12 29.78
C ILE A 27 21.61 -1.93 30.60
N ALA A 28 22.72 -1.56 29.98
CA ALA A 28 23.97 -1.29 30.69
C ALA A 28 23.79 -0.12 31.69
N PHE A 29 23.13 0.96 31.27
CA PHE A 29 22.82 2.10 32.15
C PHE A 29 21.92 1.68 33.31
N VAL A 30 20.85 0.91 33.07
CA VAL A 30 19.97 0.40 34.14
C VAL A 30 20.73 -0.56 35.05
N VAL A 31 21.56 -1.46 34.55
CA VAL A 31 22.36 -2.36 35.40
C VAL A 31 23.36 -1.57 36.26
N ILE A 32 23.99 -0.53 35.71
CA ILE A 32 24.91 0.37 36.43
C ILE A 32 24.17 1.18 37.50
N ASN A 33 22.98 1.72 37.20
CA ASN A 33 22.21 2.56 38.13
C ASN A 33 21.36 1.74 39.13
N PHE A 34 20.87 0.56 38.75
CA PHE A 34 20.15 -0.37 39.63
C PHE A 34 21.09 -1.04 40.65
N SER A 35 22.40 -1.06 40.38
CA SER A 35 23.40 -1.41 41.39
C SER A 35 23.58 -0.33 42.48
N ILE A 36 22.89 0.82 42.40
CA ILE A 36 23.11 1.97 43.30
C ILE A 36 21.82 2.55 43.94
N THR A 37 20.60 2.20 43.53
CA THR A 37 19.39 2.77 44.17
C THR A 37 18.26 1.77 44.36
N ASP A 38 18.09 1.29 45.59
CA ASP A 38 16.79 0.86 46.13
C ASP A 38 15.95 2.13 46.42
N GLY A 39 14.79 2.28 45.78
CA GLY A 39 13.85 3.36 46.10
C GLY A 39 12.76 3.64 45.05
N GLN A 40 11.50 3.39 45.43
CA GLN A 40 10.22 3.58 44.71
C GLN A 40 10.07 4.80 43.77
N SER A 41 9.32 4.63 42.66
CA SER A 41 7.88 4.97 42.57
C SER A 41 7.34 4.97 41.12
N SER A 42 6.06 4.64 40.98
CA SER A 42 5.31 4.49 39.71
C SER A 42 4.86 5.85 39.12
N PRO A 43 4.85 6.04 37.78
CA PRO A 43 4.20 7.20 37.17
C PRO A 43 2.68 6.96 37.00
N SER A 44 1.91 7.95 37.45
CA SER A 44 0.47 8.12 37.23
C SER A 44 0.13 8.49 35.78
N ALA A 45 -1.05 8.07 35.34
CA ALA A 45 -1.60 8.28 34.00
C ALA A 45 -2.03 9.74 33.76
N GLY A 46 -1.55 10.33 32.65
CA GLY A 46 -1.97 11.65 32.15
C GLY A 46 -3.09 11.55 31.11
N ASN A 47 -4.10 12.42 31.28
CA ASN A 47 -5.36 12.51 30.53
C ASN A 47 -5.21 12.74 29.01
N ASN A 48 -6.03 12.04 28.23
CA ASN A 48 -6.20 12.28 26.79
C ASN A 48 -7.46 13.11 26.52
N ASN A 49 -7.30 14.41 26.23
CA ASN A 49 -8.35 15.18 25.56
C ASN A 49 -8.27 14.91 24.06
N ALA A 50 -9.22 14.12 23.56
CA ALA A 50 -9.42 13.86 22.14
C ALA A 50 -9.84 15.15 21.42
N THR A 51 -8.88 15.79 20.76
CA THR A 51 -9.17 16.77 19.73
C THR A 51 -9.59 16.01 18.47
N ASN A 52 -10.78 16.34 17.96
CA ASN A 52 -11.28 15.87 16.67
C ASN A 52 -10.25 16.20 15.58
N SER A 53 -9.41 15.23 15.22
CA SER A 53 -8.45 15.38 14.14
C SER A 53 -9.06 14.89 12.83
N THR A 54 -9.23 15.80 11.89
CA THR A 54 -9.15 15.53 10.44
C THR A 54 -7.71 15.16 10.09
N GLY A 55 -7.17 14.14 10.78
CA GLY A 55 -5.84 13.61 10.58
C GLY A 55 -5.88 12.30 9.80
N PRO A 56 -4.70 11.78 9.42
CA PRO A 56 -4.56 10.46 8.81
C PRO A 56 -5.37 9.42 9.58
N THR A 57 -6.27 8.71 8.89
CA THR A 57 -7.03 7.59 9.49
C THR A 57 -6.13 6.40 9.85
N VAL A 58 -4.86 6.47 9.46
CA VAL A 58 -3.84 5.45 9.69
C VAL A 58 -3.11 5.68 11.02
N PRO A 59 -2.94 4.64 11.85
CA PRO A 59 -2.11 4.74 13.05
C PRO A 59 -0.69 5.20 12.72
N ALA A 60 -0.14 6.12 13.52
CA ALA A 60 1.25 6.57 13.39
C ALA A 60 2.29 5.42 13.54
N THR A 61 1.85 4.28 14.06
CA THR A 61 2.65 3.06 14.24
C THR A 61 2.72 2.17 13.00
N LEU A 62 1.97 2.46 11.92
CA LEU A 62 2.09 1.68 10.68
C LEU A 62 3.47 1.90 10.05
N GLN A 63 4.25 0.82 9.92
CA GLN A 63 5.63 0.88 9.40
C GLN A 63 5.76 0.33 7.99
N PHE A 64 4.84 -0.55 7.57
CA PHE A 64 4.95 -1.32 6.33
C PHE A 64 3.59 -1.88 5.89
N LEU A 65 3.33 -1.90 4.59
CA LEU A 65 2.09 -2.41 4.00
C LEU A 65 2.38 -3.25 2.75
N ILE A 66 1.78 -4.45 2.70
CA ILE A 66 1.72 -5.27 1.48
C ILE A 66 0.25 -5.38 1.06
N VAL A 67 -0.03 -5.07 -0.20
CA VAL A 67 -1.33 -5.34 -0.82
C VAL A 67 -1.13 -6.34 -1.94
N ALA A 68 -1.84 -7.47 -1.87
CA ALA A 68 -1.91 -8.44 -2.95
C ALA A 68 -3.28 -8.33 -3.62
N SER A 69 -3.31 -8.15 -4.94
CA SER A 69 -4.54 -8.05 -5.72
C SER A 69 -4.51 -8.96 -6.94
N ARG A 70 -5.70 -9.36 -7.39
CA ARG A 70 -5.87 -9.97 -8.71
C ARG A 70 -5.97 -8.88 -9.77
N HIS A 71 -5.68 -9.21 -11.03
CA HIS A 71 -6.07 -8.37 -12.16
C HIS A 71 -7.57 -8.02 -12.10
N GLY A 72 -7.93 -6.91 -12.73
CA GLY A 72 -9.33 -6.50 -12.88
C GLY A 72 -10.13 -7.46 -13.76
N ASN A 73 -11.41 -7.13 -13.91
CA ASN A 73 -12.37 -7.94 -14.67
C ASN A 73 -11.93 -8.15 -16.13
N ARG A 74 -12.07 -9.38 -16.63
CA ARG A 74 -11.72 -9.79 -18.00
C ARG A 74 -12.74 -10.79 -18.55
N PRO A 75 -12.78 -11.03 -19.87
CA PRO A 75 -13.53 -12.13 -20.47
C PRO A 75 -13.09 -13.50 -19.92
N PRO A 76 -13.90 -14.56 -20.13
CA PRO A 76 -13.49 -15.92 -19.81
C PRO A 76 -12.25 -16.33 -20.64
N LEU A 77 -11.44 -17.25 -20.11
CA LEU A 77 -10.27 -17.77 -20.84
C LEU A 77 -10.67 -18.75 -21.94
N ASP A 78 -11.75 -19.50 -21.66
CA ASP A 78 -12.31 -20.46 -22.59
C ASP A 78 -13.83 -20.38 -22.61
N SER A 79 -14.42 -20.88 -23.68
CA SER A 79 -15.88 -20.93 -23.83
C SER A 79 -16.33 -22.26 -24.40
N PHE A 80 -17.46 -22.77 -23.90
CA PHE A 80 -18.08 -23.99 -24.41
C PHE A 80 -18.91 -23.69 -25.66
N PRO A 81 -19.09 -24.67 -26.57
CA PRO A 81 -19.90 -24.50 -27.79
C PRO A 81 -21.34 -24.04 -27.55
N THR A 82 -21.92 -24.39 -26.40
CA THR A 82 -23.31 -24.06 -26.03
C THR A 82 -23.47 -22.72 -25.32
N TRP A 83 -22.38 -21.96 -25.12
CA TRP A 83 -22.43 -20.72 -24.37
C TRP A 83 -22.78 -19.53 -25.26
N GLY A 84 -23.77 -18.73 -24.85
CA GLY A 84 -24.24 -17.58 -25.62
C GLY A 84 -23.28 -16.39 -25.71
N TYR A 85 -22.15 -16.42 -25.00
CA TYR A 85 -21.13 -15.36 -25.01
C TYR A 85 -19.73 -15.97 -25.17
N PRO A 86 -19.38 -16.47 -26.36
CA PRO A 86 -18.10 -17.11 -26.60
C PRO A 86 -16.94 -16.13 -26.35
N LYS A 87 -15.75 -16.65 -26.00
CA LYS A 87 -14.61 -15.81 -25.60
C LYS A 87 -14.12 -14.83 -26.69
N ASN A 88 -14.40 -15.17 -27.95
CA ASN A 88 -14.00 -14.41 -29.13
C ASN A 88 -15.11 -13.49 -29.65
N ASP A 89 -16.24 -13.42 -28.95
CA ASP A 89 -17.31 -12.49 -29.27
C ASP A 89 -16.83 -11.06 -29.01
N THR A 90 -16.46 -10.34 -30.06
CA THR A 90 -15.94 -8.97 -29.96
C THR A 90 -17.02 -7.92 -29.72
N ASP A 91 -18.28 -8.25 -29.96
CA ASP A 91 -19.39 -7.35 -29.63
C ASP A 91 -19.58 -7.29 -28.11
N VAL A 92 -19.31 -8.41 -27.42
CA VAL A 92 -19.37 -8.52 -25.95
C VAL A 92 -18.01 -8.24 -25.29
N TRP A 93 -16.93 -8.69 -25.92
CA TRP A 93 -15.54 -8.58 -25.45
C TRP A 93 -14.69 -7.79 -26.44
N PRO A 94 -14.85 -6.45 -26.52
CA PRO A 94 -14.24 -5.62 -27.58
C PRO A 94 -12.70 -5.61 -27.59
N TYR A 95 -12.06 -5.97 -26.47
CA TYR A 95 -10.60 -6.08 -26.38
C TYR A 95 -10.10 -7.52 -26.64
N GLY A 96 -10.99 -8.44 -26.99
CA GLY A 96 -10.68 -9.84 -27.22
C GLY A 96 -10.46 -10.66 -25.94
N PRO A 97 -10.18 -11.96 -26.10
CA PRO A 97 -9.98 -12.89 -24.97
C PRO A 97 -8.77 -12.51 -24.12
N ASP A 98 -8.84 -12.84 -22.82
CA ASP A 98 -7.80 -12.58 -21.80
C ASP A 98 -7.43 -11.10 -21.54
N SER A 99 -8.00 -10.17 -22.31
CA SER A 99 -7.83 -8.73 -22.14
C SER A 99 -8.62 -8.14 -20.97
N LEU A 100 -8.13 -7.03 -20.42
CA LEU A 100 -8.84 -6.33 -19.35
C LEU A 100 -10.08 -5.60 -19.92
N THR A 101 -11.25 -5.82 -19.33
CA THR A 101 -12.47 -5.06 -19.71
C THR A 101 -12.41 -3.62 -19.23
N ASN A 102 -13.22 -2.72 -19.81
CA ASN A 102 -13.39 -1.35 -19.30
C ASN A 102 -13.85 -1.32 -17.84
N LEU A 103 -14.79 -2.19 -17.46
CA LEU A 103 -15.18 -2.37 -16.07
C LEU A 103 -13.98 -2.78 -15.19
N GLY A 104 -13.12 -3.66 -15.71
CA GLY A 104 -11.89 -4.08 -15.04
C GLY A 104 -10.95 -2.91 -14.78
N ARG A 105 -10.70 -2.07 -15.78
CA ARG A 105 -9.86 -0.86 -15.68
C ARG A 105 -10.42 0.13 -14.65
N VAL A 106 -11.71 0.41 -14.70
CA VAL A 106 -12.36 1.32 -13.72
C VAL A 106 -12.24 0.78 -12.30
N LYS A 107 -12.41 -0.54 -12.12
CA LYS A 107 -12.30 -1.17 -10.80
C LYS A 107 -10.87 -1.14 -10.26
N THR A 108 -9.85 -1.35 -11.10
CA THR A 108 -8.44 -1.28 -10.67
C THR A 108 -8.05 0.16 -10.32
N TYR A 109 -8.52 1.14 -11.08
CA TYR A 109 -8.37 2.56 -10.72
C TYR A 109 -9.02 2.90 -9.38
N ARG A 110 -10.29 2.52 -9.19
CA ARG A 110 -11.01 2.76 -7.93
C ARG A 110 -10.36 2.05 -6.74
N LEU A 111 -9.76 0.88 -6.95
CA LEU A 111 -8.97 0.22 -5.91
C LEU A 111 -7.76 1.09 -5.51
N GLY A 112 -7.00 1.61 -6.48
CA GLY A 112 -5.91 2.55 -6.22
C GLY A 112 -6.35 3.78 -5.43
N ALA A 113 -7.44 4.42 -5.86
CA ALA A 113 -8.01 5.57 -5.15
C ALA A 113 -8.47 5.22 -3.73
N LYS A 114 -9.08 4.05 -3.53
CA LYS A 114 -9.47 3.58 -2.19
C LYS A 114 -8.26 3.34 -1.30
N LEU A 115 -7.19 2.73 -1.82
CA LEU A 115 -5.94 2.53 -1.09
C LEU A 115 -5.31 3.87 -0.71
N ARG A 116 -5.33 4.86 -1.61
CA ARG A 116 -4.89 6.23 -1.31
C ARG A 116 -5.65 6.81 -0.11
N THR A 117 -6.98 6.71 -0.10
CA THR A 117 -7.79 7.22 1.03
C THR A 117 -7.56 6.45 2.32
N LEU A 118 -7.45 5.11 2.24
CA LEU A 118 -7.25 4.26 3.41
C LEU A 118 -5.89 4.46 4.07
N TYR A 119 -4.87 4.79 3.27
CA TYR A 119 -3.50 4.95 3.72
C TYR A 119 -3.01 6.40 3.61
N ASP A 120 -3.94 7.36 3.62
CA ASP A 120 -3.60 8.78 3.63
C ASP A 120 -2.77 9.11 4.88
N GLY A 121 -1.77 9.98 4.72
CA GLY A 121 -0.75 10.27 5.74
C GLY A 121 0.28 9.16 6.01
N PHE A 122 -0.01 7.90 5.68
CA PHE A 122 1.05 6.90 5.52
C PHE A 122 1.70 7.04 4.14
N LEU A 123 0.93 7.25 3.08
CA LEU A 123 1.45 7.47 1.74
C LEU A 123 1.63 8.95 1.46
N ASP A 124 2.81 9.33 0.99
CA ASP A 124 3.05 10.69 0.51
C ASP A 124 2.15 10.97 -0.70
N GLN A 125 1.64 12.20 -0.80
CA GLN A 125 0.86 12.67 -1.95
C GLN A 125 1.66 12.52 -3.24
N LEU A 126 2.97 12.76 -3.19
CA LEU A 126 3.89 12.59 -4.30
C LEU A 126 4.37 11.14 -4.41
N TYR A 127 4.61 10.70 -5.65
CA TYR A 127 5.25 9.42 -5.90
C TYR A 127 6.77 9.51 -5.72
N TYR A 128 7.34 8.64 -4.87
CA TYR A 128 8.79 8.51 -4.73
C TYR A 128 9.22 7.05 -4.93
N PRO A 129 10.12 6.75 -5.91
CA PRO A 129 10.56 5.38 -6.19
C PRO A 129 11.19 4.63 -4.99
N LYS A 130 11.77 5.37 -4.04
CA LYS A 130 12.40 4.78 -2.84
C LYS A 130 11.38 4.30 -1.79
N ASP A 131 10.17 4.85 -1.80
CA ASP A 131 9.16 4.63 -0.76
C ASP A 131 8.06 3.66 -1.23
N PHE A 132 8.11 3.21 -2.48
CA PHE A 132 7.05 2.43 -3.09
C PHE A 132 7.59 1.46 -4.13
N LEU A 133 7.09 0.22 -4.09
CA LEU A 133 7.34 -0.77 -5.11
C LEU A 133 6.03 -1.40 -5.59
N MET A 134 5.94 -1.63 -6.89
CA MET A 134 4.84 -2.33 -7.52
C MET A 134 5.39 -3.48 -8.37
N TYR A 135 4.89 -4.68 -8.13
CA TYR A 135 5.22 -5.86 -8.92
C TYR A 135 3.96 -6.43 -9.56
N SER A 136 4.12 -6.90 -10.79
CA SER A 136 3.08 -7.57 -11.56
C SER A 136 3.67 -8.80 -12.22
N THR A 137 2.83 -9.80 -12.48
CA THR A 137 3.15 -10.81 -13.49
C THR A 137 3.21 -10.18 -14.89
N VAL A 138 3.86 -10.86 -15.83
CA VAL A 138 4.15 -10.36 -17.18
C VAL A 138 3.01 -10.62 -18.19
N THR A 139 1.75 -10.47 -17.77
CA THR A 139 0.61 -10.54 -18.68
C THR A 139 -0.07 -9.18 -18.81
N ASP A 140 -0.58 -8.88 -20.01
CA ASP A 140 -1.17 -7.58 -20.35
C ASP A 140 -2.21 -7.12 -19.34
N ARG A 141 -3.14 -8.02 -18.98
CA ARG A 141 -4.18 -7.71 -17.99
C ARG A 141 -3.63 -7.35 -16.61
N THR A 142 -2.51 -7.95 -16.19
CA THR A 142 -1.91 -7.68 -14.88
C THR A 142 -1.10 -6.39 -14.92
N LEU A 143 -0.39 -6.11 -16.01
CA LEU A 143 0.30 -4.84 -16.24
C LEU A 143 -0.69 -3.66 -16.28
N GLN A 144 -1.74 -3.75 -17.12
CA GLN A 144 -2.80 -2.72 -17.19
C GLN A 144 -3.54 -2.55 -15.86
N SER A 145 -3.74 -3.64 -15.11
CA SER A 145 -4.34 -3.54 -13.77
C SER A 145 -3.42 -2.81 -12.80
N ALA A 146 -2.11 -3.07 -12.87
CA ALA A 146 -1.12 -2.39 -12.06
C ALA A 146 -1.07 -0.90 -12.38
N GLU A 147 -1.03 -0.54 -13.66
CA GLU A 147 -1.13 0.85 -14.14
C GLU A 147 -2.39 1.54 -13.64
N GLY A 148 -3.55 0.89 -13.73
CA GLY A 148 -4.81 1.43 -13.22
C GLY A 148 -4.76 1.70 -11.72
N ILE A 149 -4.24 0.75 -10.92
CA ILE A 149 -4.04 0.95 -9.49
C ILE A 149 -3.09 2.14 -9.23
N LEU A 150 -1.97 2.24 -9.95
CA LEU A 150 -1.02 3.35 -9.81
C LEU A 150 -1.65 4.70 -10.14
N ALA A 151 -2.44 4.77 -11.21
CA ALA A 151 -3.14 6.00 -11.60
C ALA A 151 -4.14 6.48 -10.55
N GLY A 152 -4.82 5.56 -9.85
CA GLY A 152 -5.69 5.93 -8.73
C GLY A 152 -4.92 6.21 -7.43
N LEU A 153 -3.77 5.55 -7.25
CA LEU A 153 -2.97 5.66 -6.03
C LEU A 153 -2.09 6.91 -6.02
N PHE A 154 -1.54 7.33 -7.16
CA PHE A 154 -0.64 8.49 -7.29
C PHE A 154 -1.08 9.40 -8.45
N PRO A 155 -2.21 10.11 -8.31
CA PRO A 155 -2.56 11.17 -9.27
C PRO A 155 -1.44 12.24 -9.26
N PRO A 156 -0.94 12.68 -10.44
CA PRO A 156 0.19 13.60 -10.50
C PRO A 156 -0.19 14.98 -9.94
N VAL A 157 0.71 15.55 -9.14
CA VAL A 157 0.58 16.90 -8.58
C VAL A 157 1.91 17.65 -8.65
N GLY A 158 1.85 18.98 -8.74
CA GLY A 158 3.04 19.82 -8.79
C GLY A 158 4.01 19.43 -9.92
N PHE A 159 5.29 19.22 -9.59
CA PHE A 159 6.33 18.88 -10.56
C PHE A 159 6.13 17.53 -11.26
N GLN A 160 5.22 16.69 -10.78
CA GLN A 160 4.91 15.39 -11.39
C GLN A 160 3.84 15.48 -12.49
N VAL A 161 3.23 16.64 -12.68
CA VAL A 161 2.39 16.93 -13.86
C VAL A 161 3.32 17.26 -15.02
N TRP A 162 3.37 16.37 -16.02
CA TRP A 162 4.30 16.49 -17.15
C TRP A 162 3.73 17.28 -18.33
N ASN A 163 2.40 17.35 -18.45
CA ASN A 163 1.70 18.10 -19.47
C ASN A 163 0.74 19.12 -18.84
N SER A 164 0.98 20.40 -19.11
CA SER A 164 0.20 21.51 -18.58
C SER A 164 0.11 22.60 -19.64
#